data_AF-A0A2R2IXP2-F1
#
_entry.id   AF-A0A2R2IXP2-F1
#
_cell.length_a   1.000
_cell.length_b   1.000
_cell.length_c   1.000
_cell.angle_alpha   90.00
_cell.angle_beta   90.00
_cell.angle_gamma   90.00
#
_symmetry.space_group_name_H-M   'P 1'
#
loop_
_entity.id
_entity.type
_entity.pdbx_description
1 polymer ?
#
loop_
_entity_poly.entity_id
_entity_poly.type
_entity_poly.pdbx_seq_one_letter_code
_entity_poly.pdbx_strand_id
1 'polypeptide(L)'
;MEYAVQRYAATRPWAKRVGQLYVQAAQVAEARAQMKDVIRRELERAAQVFEIPQSAIGCELALAEAWGHFVRQGRVVSHLRDALALALGQTRQPGNLPDTLALPAEAFFLHVPGEGGAFVAHQPERRALLLTLVRMGFAPDGVNWLQAADQVEVVRVEYPGELAPQLAEVGETWHGLLAAVLNGLAMMTQPKLERVKGWEAGAPAEWVAAAGHPTCAKTRQKARSQLLKAGFGEITFCEAADLAAGADYSSQGYWRRQALGGDKGHSRLVWVAPR
;
A
#
# COMPACT_ATOMS: atom_id res chain seq x y z
N MET A 1 10.97 8.49 -11.06
CA MET A 1 9.89 7.54 -10.67
C MET A 1 9.13 8.13 -9.50
N GLU A 2 7.82 8.29 -9.62
CA GLU A 2 6.96 8.93 -8.60
C GLU A 2 6.78 8.03 -7.37
N TYR A 3 6.61 6.72 -7.55
CA TYR A 3 6.26 5.81 -6.46
C TYR A 3 7.46 5.04 -5.89
N ALA A 4 7.60 4.97 -4.57
CA ALA A 4 8.67 4.22 -3.88
C ALA A 4 8.70 2.73 -4.27
N VAL A 5 7.52 2.14 -4.50
CA VAL A 5 7.37 0.75 -4.97
C VAL A 5 8.02 0.50 -6.34
N GLN A 6 8.06 1.51 -7.22
CA GLN A 6 8.72 1.40 -8.53
C GLN A 6 10.25 1.44 -8.36
N ARG A 7 10.77 2.30 -7.46
CA ARG A 7 12.20 2.35 -7.12
C ARG A 7 12.68 1.06 -6.46
N TYR A 8 11.88 0.50 -5.55
CA TYR A 8 12.16 -0.82 -4.95
C TYR A 8 12.34 -1.90 -6.03
N ALA A 9 11.41 -2.00 -6.97
CA ALA A 9 11.46 -2.98 -8.04
C ALA A 9 12.70 -2.86 -8.93
N ALA A 10 13.15 -1.62 -9.18
CA ALA A 10 14.29 -1.32 -10.03
C ALA A 10 15.64 -1.59 -9.33
N THR A 11 15.70 -1.45 -8.00
CA THR A 11 16.97 -1.47 -7.25
C THR A 11 17.30 -2.82 -6.61
N ARG A 12 16.33 -3.73 -6.47
CA ARG A 12 16.55 -5.03 -5.83
C ARG A 12 16.84 -6.16 -6.84
N PRO A 13 17.96 -6.90 -6.70
CA PRO A 13 18.33 -7.92 -7.67
C PRO A 13 17.35 -9.11 -7.74
N TRP A 14 16.61 -9.38 -6.66
CA TRP A 14 15.63 -10.48 -6.60
C TRP A 14 14.18 -10.08 -6.91
N ALA A 15 13.85 -8.78 -7.02
CA ALA A 15 12.46 -8.33 -7.11
C ALA A 15 11.69 -9.00 -8.27
N LYS A 16 12.35 -9.15 -9.44
CA LYS A 16 11.77 -9.85 -10.60
C LYS A 16 11.47 -11.32 -10.27
N ARG A 17 12.42 -12.02 -9.65
CA ARG A 17 12.28 -13.45 -9.33
C ARG A 17 11.19 -13.68 -8.29
N VAL A 18 11.18 -12.91 -7.20
CA VAL A 18 10.16 -12.99 -6.15
C VAL A 18 8.76 -12.74 -6.73
N GLY A 19 8.61 -11.72 -7.59
CA GLY A 19 7.34 -11.47 -8.25
C GLY A 19 6.85 -12.64 -9.11
N GLN A 20 7.74 -13.32 -9.83
CA GLN A 20 7.40 -14.51 -10.61
C GLN A 20 6.93 -15.67 -9.73
N LEU A 21 7.63 -15.93 -8.61
CA LEU A 21 7.27 -17.00 -7.67
C LEU A 21 5.84 -16.83 -7.16
N TYR A 22 5.48 -15.63 -6.73
CA TYR A 22 4.15 -15.34 -6.19
C TYR A 22 3.02 -15.41 -7.22
N VAL A 23 3.31 -15.05 -8.48
CA VAL A 23 2.35 -15.14 -9.60
C VAL A 23 2.13 -16.60 -10.03
N GLN A 24 3.18 -17.43 -9.99
CA GLN A 24 3.13 -18.81 -10.47
C GLN A 24 2.63 -19.80 -9.42
N ALA A 25 2.87 -19.54 -8.14
CA ALA A 25 2.53 -20.47 -7.07
C ALA A 25 1.01 -20.58 -6.88
N ALA A 26 0.52 -21.82 -6.81
CA ALA A 26 -0.86 -22.10 -6.44
C ALA A 26 -1.16 -21.57 -5.02
N GLN A 27 -0.22 -21.78 -4.09
CA GLN A 27 -0.33 -21.39 -2.69
C GLN A 27 0.72 -20.35 -2.29
N VAL A 28 0.30 -19.34 -1.52
CA VAL A 28 1.20 -18.28 -1.02
C VAL A 28 2.32 -18.85 -0.15
N ALA A 29 2.03 -19.87 0.66
CA ALA A 29 3.01 -20.49 1.55
C ALA A 29 4.20 -21.10 0.78
N GLU A 30 3.94 -21.68 -0.39
CA GLU A 30 4.97 -22.24 -1.28
C GLU A 30 5.87 -21.13 -1.85
N ALA A 31 5.25 -20.08 -2.40
CA ALA A 31 5.99 -18.91 -2.90
C ALA A 31 6.85 -18.28 -1.79
N ARG A 32 6.33 -18.21 -0.56
CA ARG A 32 7.03 -17.67 0.60
C ARG A 32 8.27 -18.51 0.96
N ALA A 33 8.16 -19.84 0.96
CA ALA A 33 9.31 -20.70 1.22
C ALA A 33 10.43 -20.49 0.18
N GLN A 34 10.07 -20.49 -1.11
CA GLN A 34 11.03 -20.28 -2.20
C GLN A 34 11.62 -18.86 -2.19
N MET A 35 10.82 -17.86 -1.83
CA MET A 35 11.26 -16.47 -1.69
C MET A 35 12.33 -16.32 -0.61
N LYS A 36 12.17 -16.98 0.55
CA LYS A 36 13.20 -16.99 1.60
C LYS A 36 14.53 -17.57 1.10
N ASP A 37 14.49 -18.65 0.32
CA ASP A 37 15.71 -19.25 -0.25
C ASP A 37 16.41 -18.31 -1.24
N VAL A 38 15.65 -17.61 -2.08
CA VAL A 38 16.19 -16.63 -3.04
C VAL A 38 16.88 -15.49 -2.30
N ILE A 39 16.22 -14.91 -1.30
CA ILE A 39 16.76 -13.77 -0.55
C ILE A 39 17.98 -14.20 0.26
N ARG A 40 17.93 -15.37 0.92
CA ARG A 40 19.09 -15.91 1.65
C ARG A 40 20.33 -15.98 0.76
N ARG A 41 20.22 -16.55 -0.44
CA ARG A 41 21.37 -16.67 -1.37
C ARG A 41 21.93 -15.31 -1.79
N GLU A 42 21.08 -14.32 -2.00
CA GLU A 42 21.52 -12.97 -2.39
C GLU A 42 22.13 -12.21 -1.21
N LEU A 43 21.60 -12.38 0.00
CA LEU A 43 22.20 -11.86 1.23
C LEU A 43 23.55 -12.52 1.53
N GLU A 44 23.66 -13.84 1.37
CA GLU A 44 24.93 -14.58 1.52
C GLU A 44 25.99 -14.08 0.52
N ARG A 45 25.60 -13.84 -0.73
CA ARG A 45 26.49 -13.25 -1.74
C ARG A 45 26.94 -11.85 -1.34
N ALA A 46 26.02 -11.02 -0.87
CA ALA A 46 26.35 -9.65 -0.49
C ALA A 46 27.18 -9.58 0.81
N ALA A 47 26.99 -10.53 1.72
CA ALA A 47 27.77 -10.67 2.95
C ALA A 47 29.25 -10.99 2.70
N GLN A 48 29.62 -11.44 1.49
CA GLN A 48 31.02 -11.61 1.09
C GLN A 48 31.77 -10.27 0.96
N VAL A 49 31.03 -9.16 0.81
CA VAL A 49 31.59 -7.83 0.51
C VAL A 49 31.18 -6.78 1.57
N PHE A 50 30.03 -6.97 2.22
CA PHE A 50 29.46 -6.01 3.18
C PHE A 50 29.10 -6.69 4.49
N GLU A 51 29.23 -5.96 5.60
CA GLU A 51 28.55 -6.34 6.83
C GLU A 51 27.04 -6.07 6.69
N ILE A 52 26.22 -7.07 7.01
CA ILE A 52 24.76 -6.98 6.89
C ILE A 52 24.14 -7.07 8.29
N PRO A 53 23.59 -5.97 8.82
CA PRO A 53 22.88 -5.99 10.09
C PRO A 53 21.65 -6.91 10.05
N GLN A 54 21.34 -7.56 11.16
CA GLN A 54 20.16 -8.43 11.27
C GLN A 54 18.84 -7.68 10.98
N SER A 55 18.78 -6.40 11.34
CA SER A 55 17.64 -5.53 11.03
C SER A 55 17.44 -5.39 9.51
N ALA A 56 18.51 -5.23 8.74
CA ALA A 56 18.44 -5.15 7.27
C ALA A 56 17.91 -6.45 6.66
N ILE A 57 18.32 -7.62 7.18
CA ILE A 57 17.79 -8.92 6.75
C ILE A 57 16.27 -8.99 7.00
N GLY A 58 15.82 -8.58 8.18
CA GLY A 58 14.39 -8.54 8.54
C GLY A 58 13.59 -7.64 7.60
N CYS A 59 14.07 -6.42 7.36
CA CYS A 59 13.45 -5.46 6.45
C CYS A 59 13.35 -6.00 5.01
N GLU A 60 14.41 -6.60 4.48
CA GLU A 60 14.40 -7.14 3.11
C GLU A 60 13.47 -8.34 2.95
N LEU A 61 13.37 -9.21 3.96
CA LEU A 61 12.39 -10.30 3.97
C LEU A 61 10.96 -9.76 3.95
N ALA A 62 10.66 -8.76 4.78
CA ALA A 62 9.33 -8.15 4.85
C ALA A 62 8.97 -7.43 3.54
N LEU A 63 9.89 -6.65 2.97
CA LEU A 63 9.74 -5.99 1.68
C LEU A 63 9.51 -6.98 0.55
N ALA A 64 10.27 -8.08 0.51
CA ALA A 64 10.11 -9.08 -0.53
C ALA A 64 8.79 -9.84 -0.42
N GLU A 65 8.35 -10.16 0.80
CA GLU A 65 7.02 -10.74 1.05
C GLU A 65 5.92 -9.77 0.59
N ALA A 66 5.98 -8.50 1.00
CA ALA A 66 5.04 -7.46 0.60
C ALA A 66 5.01 -7.24 -0.93
N TRP A 67 6.19 -7.19 -1.57
CA TRP A 67 6.33 -7.09 -3.01
C TRP A 67 5.73 -8.30 -3.73
N GLY A 68 5.98 -9.52 -3.23
CA GLY A 68 5.40 -10.74 -3.79
C GLY A 68 3.86 -10.68 -3.80
N HIS A 69 3.26 -10.32 -2.67
CA HIS A 69 1.81 -10.11 -2.56
C HIS A 69 1.30 -9.04 -3.52
N PHE A 70 1.97 -7.89 -3.57
CA PHE A 70 1.63 -6.78 -4.47
C PHE A 70 1.66 -7.19 -5.95
N VAL A 71 2.70 -7.91 -6.38
CA VAL A 71 2.81 -8.39 -7.77
C VAL A 71 1.75 -9.45 -8.09
N ARG A 72 1.46 -10.38 -7.16
CA ARG A 72 0.40 -11.39 -7.32
C ARG A 72 -0.96 -10.75 -7.60
N GLN A 73 -1.24 -9.61 -6.97
CA GLN A 73 -2.49 -8.86 -7.13
C GLN A 73 -2.46 -7.87 -8.31
N GLY A 74 -1.44 -7.91 -9.16
CA GLY A 74 -1.38 -7.09 -10.38
C GLY A 74 -0.78 -5.70 -10.17
N ARG A 75 -0.05 -5.46 -9.07
CA ARG A 75 0.65 -4.19 -8.77
C ARG A 75 -0.30 -2.99 -8.63
N VAL A 76 -1.44 -3.21 -7.99
CA VAL A 76 -2.47 -2.19 -7.77
C VAL A 76 -1.94 -1.07 -6.87
N VAL A 77 -1.90 0.16 -7.40
CA VAL A 77 -1.55 1.36 -6.63
C VAL A 77 -2.80 2.18 -6.35
N SER A 78 -3.01 2.55 -5.09
CA SER A 78 -3.97 3.59 -4.69
C SER A 78 -3.21 4.84 -4.27
N HIS A 79 -3.46 5.95 -4.95
CA HIS A 79 -2.77 7.22 -4.74
C HIS A 79 -3.74 8.20 -4.07
N LEU A 80 -3.42 8.72 -2.89
CA LEU A 80 -4.19 9.81 -2.28
C LEU A 80 -3.87 11.11 -3.03
N ARG A 81 -4.83 11.73 -3.71
CA ARG A 81 -4.60 13.04 -4.35
C ARG A 81 -4.16 14.07 -3.31
N ASP A 82 -3.36 15.05 -3.71
CA ASP A 82 -2.76 16.05 -2.82
C ASP A 82 -3.75 16.71 -1.85
N ALA A 83 -4.91 17.15 -2.34
CA ALA A 83 -5.94 17.77 -1.50
C ALA A 83 -6.47 16.80 -0.42
N LEU A 84 -6.69 15.53 -0.78
CA LEU A 84 -7.11 14.49 0.16
C LEU A 84 -5.98 14.12 1.13
N ALA A 85 -4.76 13.95 0.63
CA ALA A 85 -3.60 13.65 1.45
C ALA A 85 -3.37 14.75 2.50
N LEU A 86 -3.46 16.01 2.10
CA LEU A 86 -3.36 17.17 2.98
C LEU A 86 -4.45 17.17 4.06
N ALA A 87 -5.73 16.97 3.67
CA ALA A 87 -6.85 16.93 4.60
C ALA A 87 -6.71 15.76 5.61
N LEU A 88 -6.26 14.60 5.15
CA LEU A 88 -6.02 13.44 6.00
C LEU A 88 -4.80 13.63 6.90
N GLY A 89 -3.77 14.36 6.46
CA GLY A 89 -2.64 14.75 7.30
C GLY A 89 -3.06 15.68 8.45
N GLN A 90 -4.11 16.49 8.26
CA GLN A 90 -4.73 17.33 9.29
C GLN A 90 -5.90 16.64 10.03
N THR A 91 -6.10 15.33 9.81
CA THR A 91 -7.12 14.54 10.50
C THR A 91 -6.44 13.66 11.55
N ARG A 92 -6.95 13.68 12.79
CA ARG A 92 -6.45 12.81 13.85
C ARG A 92 -6.51 11.34 13.42
N GLN A 93 -5.46 10.58 13.73
CA GLN A 93 -5.44 9.12 13.49
C GLN A 93 -6.70 8.46 14.08
N PRO A 94 -7.34 7.52 13.38
CA PRO A 94 -8.48 6.82 13.94
C PRO A 94 -8.06 5.99 15.17
N GLY A 95 -8.95 5.88 16.15
CA GLY A 95 -8.74 5.02 17.32
C GLY A 95 -8.95 3.52 17.02
N ASN A 96 -9.67 3.20 15.96
CA ASN A 96 -9.97 1.84 15.48
C ASN A 96 -9.95 1.84 13.96
N LEU A 97 -9.65 0.71 13.31
CA LEU A 97 -10.00 0.55 11.90
C LEU A 97 -11.52 0.28 11.74
N PRO A 98 -12.10 0.55 10.55
CA PRO A 98 -13.47 0.12 10.26
C PRO A 98 -13.63 -1.40 10.41
N ASP A 99 -14.74 -1.84 10.99
CA ASP A 99 -15.02 -3.27 11.20
C ASP A 99 -15.23 -4.03 9.87
N THR A 100 -15.46 -3.28 8.78
CA THR A 100 -15.53 -3.79 7.41
C THR A 100 -14.64 -2.93 6.53
N LEU A 101 -13.63 -3.55 5.93
CA LEU A 101 -12.71 -2.88 5.02
C LEU A 101 -13.20 -2.99 3.57
N ALA A 102 -13.08 -1.90 2.81
CA ALA A 102 -13.40 -1.83 1.39
C ALA A 102 -12.11 -1.61 0.58
N LEU A 103 -11.26 -2.64 0.54
CA LEU A 103 -9.93 -2.57 -0.09
C LEU A 103 -10.01 -2.74 -1.62
N PRO A 104 -9.11 -2.10 -2.39
CA PRO A 104 -9.08 -2.24 -3.85
C PRO A 104 -8.59 -3.63 -4.31
N ALA A 105 -7.80 -4.32 -3.48
CA ALA A 105 -7.33 -5.69 -3.67
C ALA A 105 -6.90 -6.27 -2.32
N GLU A 106 -6.66 -7.58 -2.24
CA GLU A 106 -6.10 -8.22 -1.05
C GLU A 106 -4.68 -7.74 -0.73
N ALA A 107 -3.95 -7.27 -1.75
CA ALA A 107 -2.68 -6.58 -1.57
C ALA A 107 -2.51 -5.47 -2.59
N PHE A 108 -2.05 -4.32 -2.13
CA PHE A 108 -1.89 -3.12 -2.95
C PHE A 108 -0.87 -2.18 -2.31
N PHE A 109 -0.46 -1.15 -3.03
CA PHE A 109 0.36 -0.08 -2.47
C PHE A 109 -0.50 1.17 -2.26
N LEU A 110 -0.58 1.67 -1.03
CA LEU A 110 -1.18 2.95 -0.69
C LEU A 110 -0.10 4.02 -0.70
N HIS A 111 -0.14 4.92 -1.69
CA HIS A 111 0.78 6.04 -1.79
C HIS A 111 0.23 7.28 -1.10
N VAL A 112 1.09 7.91 -0.30
CA VAL A 112 0.85 9.21 0.37
C VAL A 112 1.87 10.20 -0.21
N PRO A 113 1.43 11.18 -1.03
CA PRO A 113 2.33 12.18 -1.59
C PRO A 113 3.15 12.90 -0.52
N GLY A 114 4.42 13.16 -0.81
CA GLY A 114 5.37 13.82 0.11
C GLY A 114 5.95 12.93 1.20
N GLU A 115 5.21 11.92 1.69
CA GLU A 115 5.61 11.08 2.83
C GLU A 115 6.17 9.71 2.41
N GLY A 116 5.54 9.06 1.42
CA GLY A 116 5.91 7.72 0.97
C GLY A 116 4.70 6.83 0.73
N GLY A 117 4.58 5.73 1.47
CA GLY A 117 3.40 4.87 1.39
C GLY A 117 3.53 3.58 2.17
N ALA A 118 2.55 2.69 1.97
CA ALA A 118 2.56 1.35 2.55
C ALA A 118 2.21 0.30 1.51
N PHE A 119 2.95 -0.80 1.50
CA PHE A 119 2.35 -2.05 1.02
C PHE A 119 1.35 -2.52 2.05
N VAL A 120 0.13 -2.77 1.60
CA VAL A 120 -0.96 -3.29 2.42
C VAL A 120 -1.22 -4.71 1.95
N ALA A 121 -1.21 -5.67 2.87
CA ALA A 121 -1.63 -7.05 2.61
C ALA A 121 -2.68 -7.48 3.65
N HIS A 122 -3.83 -7.90 3.17
CA HIS A 122 -4.98 -8.27 3.98
C HIS A 122 -4.98 -9.77 4.29
N GLN A 123 -5.14 -10.10 5.57
CA GLN A 123 -5.27 -11.45 6.09
C GLN A 123 -6.69 -11.64 6.65
N PRO A 124 -7.70 -11.95 5.80
CA PRO A 124 -9.10 -11.99 6.22
C PRO A 124 -9.37 -12.99 7.34
N GLU A 125 -8.72 -14.16 7.29
CA GLU A 125 -8.85 -15.23 8.31
C GLU A 125 -8.38 -14.79 9.70
N ARG A 126 -7.49 -13.80 9.76
CA ARG A 126 -6.96 -13.21 11.01
C ARG A 126 -7.53 -11.83 11.29
N ARG A 127 -8.42 -11.33 10.41
CA ARG A 127 -8.89 -9.94 10.37
C ARG A 127 -7.77 -8.94 10.65
N ALA A 128 -6.70 -9.06 9.89
CA ALA A 128 -5.51 -8.26 10.07
C ALA A 128 -5.01 -7.67 8.75
N LEU A 129 -4.36 -6.50 8.84
CA LEU A 129 -3.57 -5.91 7.78
C LEU A 129 -2.10 -5.98 8.17
N LEU A 130 -1.26 -6.44 7.25
CA LEU A 130 0.17 -6.24 7.30
C LEU A 130 0.50 -4.99 6.50
N LEU A 131 1.15 -4.04 7.15
CA LEU A 131 1.59 -2.78 6.59
C LEU A 131 3.12 -2.81 6.52
N THR A 132 3.67 -2.65 5.32
CA THR A 132 5.11 -2.39 5.16
C THR A 132 5.25 -0.96 4.68
N LEU A 133 5.53 -0.07 5.64
CA LEU A 133 5.71 1.36 5.43
C LEU A 133 7.04 1.60 4.73
N VAL A 134 7.03 2.49 3.75
CA VAL A 134 8.21 2.82 2.94
C VAL A 134 8.24 4.33 2.75
N ARG A 135 9.35 4.97 3.13
CA ARG A 135 9.50 6.42 3.00
C ARG A 135 9.59 6.86 1.54
N MET A 136 9.25 8.12 1.28
CA MET A 136 9.41 8.70 -0.05
C MET A 136 10.88 8.67 -0.51
N GLY A 137 11.84 8.85 0.39
CA GLY A 137 13.27 8.75 0.08
C GLY A 137 13.80 7.34 -0.18
N PHE A 138 12.95 6.30 -0.13
CA PHE A 138 13.40 4.91 -0.21
C PHE A 138 14.13 4.59 -1.52
N ALA A 139 15.26 3.89 -1.37
CA ALA A 139 16.18 3.45 -2.43
C ALA A 139 16.56 4.60 -3.40
N PRO A 140 17.22 5.66 -2.89
CA PRO A 140 17.68 6.75 -3.74
C PRO A 140 18.78 6.26 -4.69
N ASP A 141 18.91 6.94 -5.83
CA ASP A 141 19.87 6.54 -6.87
C ASP A 141 21.30 6.52 -6.32
N GLY A 142 22.05 5.46 -6.66
CA GLY A 142 23.45 5.29 -6.26
C GLY A 142 23.68 4.75 -4.84
N VAL A 143 22.63 4.55 -4.03
CA VAL A 143 22.76 3.90 -2.72
C VAL A 143 22.71 2.39 -2.86
N ASN A 144 23.62 1.69 -2.17
CA ASN A 144 23.61 0.23 -2.13
C ASN A 144 22.28 -0.24 -1.55
N TRP A 145 21.63 -1.19 -2.21
CA TRP A 145 20.32 -1.67 -1.83
C TRP A 145 20.24 -2.16 -0.36
N LEU A 146 21.36 -2.60 0.22
CA LEU A 146 21.48 -3.02 1.62
C LEU A 146 21.44 -1.89 2.65
N GLN A 147 21.69 -0.64 2.26
CA GLN A 147 21.81 0.49 3.19
C GLN A 147 20.48 1.23 3.46
N ALA A 148 19.35 0.70 3.00
CA ALA A 148 18.04 1.35 3.08
C ALA A 148 17.11 0.76 4.17
N ALA A 149 17.65 0.03 5.15
CA ALA A 149 16.86 -0.66 6.17
C ALA A 149 16.08 0.29 7.09
N ASP A 150 16.64 1.46 7.37
CA ASP A 150 16.03 2.57 8.15
C ASP A 150 14.84 3.24 7.42
N GLN A 151 14.67 2.95 6.13
CA GLN A 151 13.62 3.52 5.29
C GLN A 151 12.38 2.62 5.19
N VAL A 152 12.28 1.58 6.05
CA VAL A 152 11.15 0.64 6.10
C VAL A 152 10.74 0.32 7.54
N GLU A 153 9.43 0.24 7.76
CA GLU A 153 8.82 -0.18 9.04
C GLU A 153 7.69 -1.17 8.78
N VAL A 154 7.52 -2.15 9.67
CA VAL A 154 6.54 -3.22 9.50
C VAL A 154 5.57 -3.21 10.66
N VAL A 155 4.29 -2.99 10.35
CA VAL A 155 3.23 -2.91 11.35
C VAL A 155 2.14 -3.91 11.01
N ARG A 156 1.67 -4.65 12.00
CA ARG A 156 0.46 -5.46 11.88
C ARG A 156 -0.65 -4.79 12.68
N VAL A 157 -1.80 -4.61 12.04
CA VAL A 157 -3.00 -4.07 12.69
C VAL A 157 -4.16 -5.05 12.54
N GLU A 158 -4.82 -5.36 13.63
CA GLU A 158 -5.98 -6.24 13.72
C GLU A 158 -7.27 -5.41 13.88
N TYR A 159 -8.38 -5.95 13.38
CA TYR A 159 -9.70 -5.33 13.48
C TYR A 159 -10.82 -6.39 13.66
N PRO A 160 -11.92 -6.07 14.37
CA PRO A 160 -12.13 -4.86 15.16
C PRO A 160 -11.19 -4.80 16.37
N GLY A 161 -10.78 -3.61 16.79
CA GLY A 161 -9.85 -3.44 17.91
C GLY A 161 -9.30 -2.04 18.00
N GLU A 162 -8.80 -1.65 19.18
CA GLU A 162 -8.13 -0.35 19.38
C GLU A 162 -6.74 -0.38 18.76
N LEU A 163 -6.39 0.71 18.06
CA LEU A 163 -5.10 0.82 17.40
C LEU A 163 -3.99 1.23 18.37
N ALA A 164 -4.27 2.09 19.35
CA ALA A 164 -3.25 2.59 20.28
C ALA A 164 -2.33 1.52 20.88
N PRO A 165 -2.82 0.41 21.49
CA PRO A 165 -1.94 -0.61 22.04
C PRO A 165 -1.13 -1.36 20.96
N GLN A 166 -1.67 -1.51 19.75
CA GLN A 166 -1.02 -2.22 18.64
C GLN A 166 0.10 -1.39 18.00
N LEU A 167 0.07 -0.07 18.18
CA LEU A 167 1.01 0.87 17.58
C LEU A 167 2.07 1.38 18.57
N ALA A 168 2.03 0.92 19.83
CA ALA A 168 2.88 1.44 20.90
C ALA A 168 4.39 1.24 20.66
N GLU A 169 4.77 0.22 19.90
CA GLU A 169 6.17 -0.10 19.58
C GLU A 169 6.65 0.54 18.28
N VAL A 170 5.76 1.21 17.53
CA VAL A 170 6.15 1.88 16.29
C VAL A 170 7.02 3.10 16.63
N GLY A 171 8.18 3.21 15.99
CA GLY A 171 9.08 4.33 16.23
C GLY A 171 8.43 5.67 15.86
N GLU A 172 8.65 6.70 16.68
CA GLU A 172 7.99 8.01 16.53
C GLU A 172 8.13 8.64 15.14
N THR A 173 9.29 8.41 14.51
CA THR A 173 9.57 8.91 13.15
C THR A 173 8.66 8.34 12.07
N TRP A 174 7.91 7.28 12.36
CA TRP A 174 6.95 6.64 11.45
C TRP A 174 5.50 7.05 11.72
N HIS A 175 5.21 7.70 12.85
CA HIS A 175 3.84 8.05 13.24
C HIS A 175 3.11 8.90 12.19
N GLY A 176 3.80 9.85 11.55
CA GLY A 176 3.20 10.68 10.50
C GLY A 176 2.69 9.85 9.31
N LEU A 177 3.59 9.08 8.68
CA LEU A 177 3.23 8.21 7.56
C LEU A 177 2.22 7.13 7.96
N LEU A 178 2.38 6.51 9.13
CA LEU A 178 1.44 5.51 9.63
C LEU A 178 0.03 6.11 9.82
N ALA A 179 -0.08 7.29 10.43
CA ALA A 179 -1.35 7.99 10.59
C ALA A 179 -1.99 8.29 9.24
N ALA A 180 -1.20 8.78 8.26
CA ALA A 180 -1.69 9.03 6.90
C ALA A 180 -2.19 7.76 6.21
N VAL A 181 -1.48 6.63 6.37
CA VAL A 181 -1.87 5.31 5.83
C VAL A 181 -3.16 4.82 6.49
N LEU A 182 -3.28 4.89 7.82
CA LEU A 182 -4.48 4.47 8.56
C LEU A 182 -5.68 5.36 8.23
N ASN A 183 -5.47 6.67 8.11
CA ASN A 183 -6.47 7.62 7.64
C ASN A 183 -6.92 7.29 6.20
N GLY A 184 -5.99 6.98 5.30
CA GLY A 184 -6.30 6.56 3.93
C GLY A 184 -7.11 5.26 3.89
N LEU A 185 -6.75 4.26 4.69
CA LEU A 185 -7.49 3.00 4.83
C LEU A 185 -8.91 3.22 5.36
N ALA A 186 -9.09 4.08 6.37
CA ALA A 186 -10.41 4.47 6.86
C ALA A 186 -11.21 5.27 5.83
N MET A 187 -10.55 6.11 5.02
CA MET A 187 -11.18 6.87 3.95
C MET A 187 -11.70 5.96 2.83
N MET A 188 -11.04 4.84 2.56
CA MET A 188 -11.45 3.86 1.54
C MET A 188 -12.83 3.25 1.80
N THR A 189 -13.34 3.31 3.03
CA THR A 189 -14.69 2.84 3.38
C THR A 189 -15.75 3.94 3.33
N GLN A 190 -15.37 5.19 3.02
CA GLN A 190 -16.29 6.31 2.98
C GLN A 190 -17.02 6.36 1.63
N PRO A 191 -18.35 6.57 1.62
CA PRO A 191 -19.11 6.63 0.37
C PRO A 191 -18.75 7.84 -0.50
N LYS A 192 -18.21 8.90 0.11
CA LYS A 192 -17.75 10.12 -0.58
C LYS A 192 -16.37 9.98 -1.23
N LEU A 193 -15.68 8.85 -1.06
CA LEU A 193 -14.41 8.63 -1.73
C LEU A 193 -14.65 8.24 -3.18
N GLU A 194 -14.15 9.06 -4.09
CA GLU A 194 -14.11 8.77 -5.51
C GLU A 194 -12.79 8.07 -5.87
N ARG A 195 -12.87 7.15 -6.83
CA ARG A 195 -11.74 6.33 -7.28
C ARG A 195 -11.62 6.45 -8.80
N VAL A 196 -10.64 7.22 -9.26
CA VAL A 196 -10.41 7.51 -10.67
C VAL A 196 -9.17 6.78 -11.16
N LYS A 197 -9.31 5.93 -12.17
CA LYS A 197 -8.15 5.20 -12.72
C LYS A 197 -7.35 6.11 -13.65
N GLY A 198 -6.08 6.30 -13.33
CA GLY A 198 -5.20 7.26 -13.99
C GLY A 198 -5.00 7.02 -15.48
N TRP A 199 -4.97 5.76 -15.92
CA TRP A 199 -4.81 5.45 -17.33
C TRP A 199 -6.04 5.79 -18.19
N GLU A 200 -7.23 6.00 -17.59
CA GLU A 200 -8.48 6.16 -18.35
C GLU A 200 -8.55 7.53 -19.04
N ALA A 201 -7.81 8.51 -18.51
CA ALA A 201 -7.74 9.86 -19.05
C ALA A 201 -6.71 10.01 -20.19
N GLY A 202 -5.71 9.13 -20.28
CA GLY A 202 -4.57 9.29 -21.20
C GLY A 202 -4.35 8.14 -22.18
N ALA A 203 -4.99 6.98 -21.98
CA ALA A 203 -4.83 5.82 -22.85
C ALA A 203 -5.90 5.75 -23.95
N PRO A 204 -5.63 5.07 -25.08
CA PRO A 204 -6.64 4.82 -26.11
C PRO A 204 -7.90 4.16 -25.52
N ALA A 205 -9.07 4.72 -25.85
CA ALA A 205 -10.37 4.28 -25.29
C ALA A 205 -10.65 2.78 -25.53
N GLU A 206 -10.22 2.25 -26.67
CA GLU A 206 -10.30 0.81 -26.99
C GLU A 206 -9.51 -0.07 -26.01
N TRP A 207 -8.33 0.38 -25.55
CA TRP A 207 -7.51 -0.38 -24.61
C TRP A 207 -8.07 -0.30 -23.21
N VAL A 208 -8.62 0.87 -22.84
CA VAL A 208 -9.34 1.08 -21.58
C VAL A 208 -10.57 0.18 -21.51
N ALA A 209 -11.39 0.17 -22.56
CA ALA A 209 -12.57 -0.69 -22.66
C ALA A 209 -12.20 -2.18 -22.58
N ALA A 210 -11.13 -2.60 -23.28
CA ALA A 210 -10.64 -3.98 -23.22
C ALA A 210 -10.05 -4.35 -21.84
N ALA A 211 -9.39 -3.42 -21.16
CA ALA A 211 -8.86 -3.62 -19.80
C ALA A 211 -9.99 -3.71 -18.75
N GLY A 212 -11.12 -3.05 -19.01
CA GLY A 212 -12.37 -3.11 -18.25
C GLY A 212 -13.36 -4.18 -18.71
N HIS A 213 -12.99 -5.06 -19.64
CA HIS A 213 -13.92 -6.00 -20.26
C HIS A 213 -14.69 -6.83 -19.20
N PRO A 214 -16.04 -6.87 -19.23
CA PRO A 214 -16.84 -7.35 -18.10
C PRO A 214 -16.63 -8.84 -17.81
N THR A 215 -16.53 -9.68 -18.84
CA THR A 215 -16.55 -11.14 -18.67
C THR A 215 -15.26 -11.88 -19.02
N CYS A 216 -14.38 -11.35 -19.88
CA CYS A 216 -13.20 -12.07 -20.35
C CYS A 216 -11.91 -11.68 -19.61
N ALA A 217 -11.47 -12.52 -18.68
CA ALA A 217 -10.23 -12.32 -17.93
C ALA A 217 -8.97 -12.25 -18.82
N LYS A 218 -8.91 -13.09 -19.87
CA LYS A 218 -7.78 -13.09 -20.82
C LYS A 218 -7.68 -11.78 -21.59
N THR A 219 -8.81 -11.23 -22.03
CA THR A 219 -8.86 -9.92 -22.71
C THR A 219 -8.41 -8.81 -21.75
N ARG A 220 -8.93 -8.79 -20.52
CA ARG A 220 -8.49 -7.84 -19.49
C ARG A 220 -6.98 -7.90 -19.27
N GLN A 221 -6.43 -9.10 -19.06
CA GLN A 221 -5.00 -9.28 -18.79
C GLN A 221 -4.13 -8.84 -19.98
N LYS A 222 -4.53 -9.17 -21.21
CA LYS A 222 -3.82 -8.75 -22.43
C LYS A 222 -3.82 -7.23 -22.58
N ALA A 223 -4.98 -6.59 -22.44
CA ALA A 223 -5.13 -5.15 -22.56
C ALA A 223 -4.38 -4.40 -21.44
N ARG A 224 -4.45 -4.86 -20.19
CA ARG A 224 -3.64 -4.32 -19.08
C ARG A 224 -2.16 -4.44 -19.35
N SER A 225 -1.69 -5.61 -19.83
CA SER A 225 -0.29 -5.81 -20.20
C SER A 225 0.16 -4.87 -21.32
N GLN A 226 -0.73 -4.56 -22.26
CA GLN A 226 -0.47 -3.61 -23.34
C GLN A 226 -0.38 -2.16 -22.82
N LEU A 227 -1.30 -1.75 -21.94
CA LEU A 227 -1.25 -0.45 -21.25
C LEU A 227 0.05 -0.28 -20.47
N LEU A 228 0.45 -1.28 -19.69
CA LEU A 228 1.70 -1.25 -18.92
C LEU A 228 2.93 -1.16 -19.84
N LYS A 229 2.96 -1.89 -20.97
CA LYS A 229 4.05 -1.80 -21.96
C LYS A 229 4.14 -0.44 -22.63
N ALA A 230 3.01 0.24 -22.80
CA ALA A 230 2.94 1.59 -23.36
C ALA A 230 3.26 2.69 -22.34
N GLY A 231 3.65 2.34 -21.11
CA GLY A 231 4.06 3.28 -20.08
C GLY A 231 2.94 3.80 -19.19
N PHE A 232 1.70 3.31 -19.36
CA PHE A 232 0.59 3.66 -18.46
C PHE A 232 0.71 2.90 -17.14
N GLY A 233 0.52 3.59 -16.01
CA GLY A 233 0.48 2.97 -14.68
C GLY A 233 -0.93 2.51 -14.29
N GLU A 234 -1.05 1.36 -13.61
CA GLU A 234 -2.30 0.91 -12.97
C GLU A 234 -2.47 1.62 -11.61
N ILE A 235 -2.68 2.93 -11.69
CA ILE A 235 -2.85 3.83 -10.53
C ILE A 235 -4.31 4.22 -10.42
N THR A 236 -4.88 4.05 -9.23
CA THR A 236 -6.20 4.57 -8.87
C THR A 236 -6.02 5.78 -7.97
N PHE A 237 -6.43 6.95 -8.44
CA PHE A 237 -6.47 8.17 -7.66
C PHE A 237 -7.69 8.16 -6.74
N CYS A 238 -7.42 8.35 -5.45
CA CYS A 238 -8.41 8.50 -4.40
C CYS A 238 -8.63 9.99 -4.15
N GLU A 239 -9.86 10.46 -4.33
CA GLU A 239 -10.21 11.86 -4.19
C GLU A 239 -11.56 12.06 -3.50
N ALA A 240 -11.78 13.26 -2.97
CA ALA A 240 -13.06 13.69 -2.42
C ALA A 240 -13.39 15.06 -3.02
N ALA A 241 -14.48 15.14 -3.77
CA ALA A 241 -14.82 16.29 -4.61
C ALA A 241 -14.88 17.62 -3.85
N ASP A 242 -15.27 17.60 -2.58
CA ASP A 242 -15.47 18.80 -1.76
C ASP A 242 -14.17 19.40 -1.17
N LEU A 243 -13.00 18.86 -1.49
CA LEU A 243 -11.72 19.34 -0.95
C LEU A 243 -11.03 20.33 -1.89
N ALA A 244 -10.73 21.52 -1.38
CA ALA A 244 -9.96 22.52 -2.10
C ALA A 244 -8.46 22.16 -2.13
N ALA A 245 -7.82 22.40 -3.27
CA ALA A 245 -6.38 22.26 -3.42
C ALA A 245 -5.66 23.30 -2.56
N GLY A 246 -4.66 22.88 -1.78
CA GLY A 246 -3.84 23.78 -0.96
C GLY A 246 -4.59 24.46 0.19
N ALA A 247 -5.68 23.87 0.68
CA ALA A 247 -6.45 24.42 1.79
C ALA A 247 -5.58 24.57 3.06
N ASP A 248 -5.71 25.71 3.73
CA ASP A 248 -5.15 25.95 5.06
C ASP A 248 -6.23 25.67 6.11
N TYR A 249 -6.01 24.66 6.95
CA TYR A 249 -7.01 24.18 7.89
C TYR A 249 -6.79 24.80 9.27
N SER A 250 -7.79 25.53 9.74
CA SER A 250 -7.81 26.14 11.07
C SER A 250 -8.08 25.14 12.21
N SER A 251 -8.66 23.99 11.88
CA SER A 251 -9.10 22.98 12.83
C SER A 251 -8.83 21.56 12.33
N GLN A 252 -8.47 20.68 13.26
CA GLN A 252 -8.21 19.27 12.96
C GLN A 252 -9.49 18.50 12.64
N GLY A 253 -9.42 17.65 11.63
CA GLY A 253 -10.44 16.65 11.34
C GLY A 253 -10.40 15.49 12.33
N TYR A 254 -11.45 14.67 12.37
CA TYR A 254 -11.49 13.46 13.21
C TYR A 254 -12.43 12.39 12.66
N TRP A 255 -12.31 11.19 13.23
CA TRP A 255 -13.18 10.05 12.93
C TRP A 255 -14.21 9.85 14.03
N ARG A 256 -15.49 9.86 13.66
CA ARG A 256 -16.58 9.52 14.58
C ARG A 256 -16.99 8.07 14.37
N ARG A 257 -16.97 7.27 15.43
CA ARG A 257 -17.51 5.91 15.41
C ARG A 257 -19.04 5.97 15.45
N GLN A 258 -19.71 5.29 14.53
CA GLN A 258 -21.16 5.18 14.48
C GLN A 258 -21.54 3.70 14.52
N ALA A 259 -22.28 3.29 15.55
CA ALA A 259 -22.88 1.96 15.60
C ALA A 259 -23.95 1.83 14.52
N LEU A 260 -23.96 0.71 13.81
CA LEU A 260 -25.05 0.33 12.92
C LEU A 260 -26.07 -0.42 13.80
N GLY A 261 -27.29 0.10 13.93
CA GLY A 261 -28.29 -0.47 14.85
C GLY A 261 -28.75 -1.89 14.48
N GLY A 262 -29.09 -2.68 15.50
CA GLY A 262 -29.78 -3.98 15.40
C GLY A 262 -28.89 -5.18 15.07
N ASP A 263 -28.66 -6.05 16.06
CA ASP A 263 -28.13 -7.44 15.99
C ASP A 263 -26.80 -7.74 15.30
N LYS A 264 -26.12 -6.75 14.71
CA LYS A 264 -24.79 -6.93 14.14
C LYS A 264 -23.84 -5.97 14.82
N GLY A 265 -22.91 -6.50 15.62
CA GLY A 265 -21.86 -5.77 16.35
C GLY A 265 -20.83 -5.10 15.44
N HIS A 266 -21.29 -4.32 14.47
CA HIS A 266 -20.49 -3.62 13.48
C HIS A 266 -20.68 -2.12 13.64
N SER A 267 -19.55 -1.43 13.65
CA SER A 267 -19.41 0.01 13.70
C SER A 267 -18.73 0.49 12.43
N ARG A 268 -19.19 1.64 11.93
CA ARG A 268 -18.50 2.35 10.84
C ARG A 268 -17.82 3.59 11.38
N LEU A 269 -16.77 4.01 10.69
CA LEU A 269 -16.18 5.32 10.89
C LEU A 269 -16.84 6.31 9.95
N VAL A 270 -17.12 7.51 10.46
CA VAL A 270 -17.59 8.66 9.68
C VAL A 270 -16.53 9.74 9.77
N TRP A 271 -16.00 10.15 8.62
CA TRP A 271 -14.99 11.20 8.56
C TRP A 271 -15.60 12.59 8.69
N VAL A 272 -15.18 13.33 9.72
CA VAL A 272 -15.41 14.77 9.85
C VAL A 272 -14.15 15.47 9.33
N ALA A 273 -14.29 16.12 8.18
CA ALA A 273 -13.18 16.79 7.51
C ALA A 273 -12.66 17.98 8.35
N PRO A 274 -11.34 18.27 8.29
CA PRO A 274 -10.80 19.51 8.84
C PRO A 274 -11.43 20.73 8.17
N ARG A 275 -11.42 21.87 8.88
CA ARG A 275 -11.94 23.17 8.41
C ARG A 275 -10.92 24.26 8.58
#